data_AF-L9LY89-F1
#
_entry.id   AF-L9LY89-F1
#
_cell.length_a   1.000
_cell.length_b   1.000
_cell.length_c   1.000
_cell.angle_alpha   90.00
_cell.angle_beta   90.00
_cell.angle_gamma   90.00
#
_symmetry.space_group_name_H-M   'P 1'
#
loop_
_entity.id
_entity.type
_entity.pdbx_description
1 polymer ?
#
loop_
_entity_poly.entity_id
_entity_poly.type
_entity_poly.pdbx_seq_one_letter_code
_entity_poly.pdbx_strand_id
1 'polypeptide(L)'
;MKKLLQGAVLPFIIFTSGILLLGCNQTAQQSHQQQDTQQTESTQASDSALEQKSEVPHKSAEDLKSGNLFYIARDVADVQLKTGDYIEKLQQTQSDLQQAVQSKDHVVLQQTVKDLSRELQGFNTALISLDLKSQEIDGLRQQVLQSNQQLLNSALLNGDLDISKVDFKKIEQQMNNIQMDMLKLASMMIPNSKDTASSEQS
;
A
#
# COMPACT_ATOMS: atom_id res chain seq x y z
N MET A 1 17.16 8.49 59.60
CA MET A 1 15.76 8.30 60.07
C MET A 1 14.99 7.70 58.89
N LYS A 2 14.64 6.40 58.84
CA LYS A 2 13.37 5.79 59.34
C LYS A 2 12.17 6.71 58.97
N LYS A 3 11.17 6.39 58.14
CA LYS A 3 10.35 5.18 57.92
C LYS A 3 9.33 5.50 56.78
N LEU A 4 9.04 4.60 55.83
CA LEU A 4 7.82 3.74 55.71
C LEU A 4 6.72 4.22 54.72
N LEU A 5 6.37 3.30 53.80
CA LEU A 5 5.07 2.91 53.19
C LEU A 5 5.35 2.63 51.69
N GLN A 6 5.57 1.42 51.18
CA GLN A 6 4.91 0.12 51.39
C GLN A 6 3.38 0.21 51.37
N GLY A 7 2.79 -0.24 50.26
CA GLY A 7 1.45 -0.82 50.23
C GLY A 7 0.42 -0.10 49.37
N ALA A 8 0.33 -0.45 48.10
CA ALA A 8 -0.94 -0.50 47.38
C ALA A 8 -0.89 -1.65 46.38
N VAL A 9 -1.52 -2.75 46.79
CA VAL A 9 -1.66 -4.00 46.06
C VAL A 9 -3.15 -4.11 45.69
N LEU A 10 -3.40 -4.43 44.42
CA LEU A 10 -4.65 -4.94 43.78
C LEU A 10 -5.77 -3.95 43.40
N PRO A 11 -6.69 -4.30 42.45
CA PRO A 11 -6.86 -5.61 41.78
C PRO A 11 -6.94 -5.61 40.23
N PHE A 12 -6.79 -6.82 39.71
CA PHE A 12 -7.16 -7.32 38.39
C PHE A 12 -8.51 -6.78 37.87
N ILE A 13 -8.53 -6.29 36.63
CA ILE A 13 -9.72 -6.34 35.78
C ILE A 13 -9.37 -7.27 34.62
N ILE A 14 -9.71 -8.55 34.78
CA ILE A 14 -9.88 -9.47 33.66
C ILE A 14 -11.26 -9.13 33.08
N PHE A 15 -11.31 -8.33 32.02
CA PHE A 15 -12.56 -8.13 31.28
C PHE A 15 -12.69 -9.25 30.24
N THR A 16 -13.20 -10.39 30.69
CA THR A 16 -13.81 -11.40 29.83
C THR A 16 -15.20 -10.94 29.42
N SER A 17 -15.43 -10.74 28.14
CA SER A 17 -16.72 -10.99 27.50
C SER A 17 -16.49 -11.32 26.04
N GLY A 18 -16.80 -12.56 25.71
CA GLY A 18 -16.70 -13.10 24.37
C GLY A 18 -17.97 -12.93 23.55
N ILE A 19 -17.76 -13.07 22.24
CA ILE A 19 -18.61 -13.68 21.20
C ILE A 19 -19.95 -12.99 20.92
N LEU A 20 -20.12 -12.55 19.66
CA LEU A 20 -21.11 -13.12 18.73
C LEU A 20 -20.80 -12.69 17.28
N LEU A 21 -20.19 -13.60 16.53
CA LEU A 21 -20.17 -13.60 15.06
C LEU A 21 -21.58 -13.97 14.57
N LEU A 22 -22.41 -12.98 14.31
CA LEU A 22 -23.61 -13.13 13.49
C LEU A 22 -23.23 -12.86 12.04
N GLY A 23 -22.79 -13.92 11.35
CA GLY A 23 -22.79 -13.95 9.89
C GLY A 23 -24.24 -13.94 9.40
N CYS A 24 -24.69 -12.80 8.87
CA CYS A 24 -25.93 -12.76 8.09
C CYS A 24 -25.65 -13.37 6.71
N ASN A 25 -25.81 -14.68 6.63
CA ASN A 25 -26.11 -15.38 5.38
C ASN A 25 -27.58 -15.14 5.05
N GLN A 26 -27.88 -14.39 3.98
CA GLN A 26 -29.22 -14.36 3.42
C GLN A 26 -29.13 -14.55 1.90
N THR A 27 -29.23 -15.82 1.48
CA THR A 27 -29.58 -16.20 0.11
C THR A 27 -30.93 -16.88 0.13
N ALA A 28 -31.70 -16.58 -0.93
CA ALA A 28 -32.99 -17.12 -1.35
C ALA A 28 -34.24 -16.44 -0.75
N GLN A 29 -34.99 -15.71 -1.60
CA GLN A 29 -36.14 -16.32 -2.29
C GLN A 29 -36.67 -15.46 -3.46
N GLN A 30 -36.68 -16.10 -4.64
CA GLN A 30 -37.61 -16.09 -5.79
C GLN A 30 -38.63 -14.96 -6.01
N SER A 31 -38.72 -14.52 -7.28
CA SER A 31 -39.94 -14.57 -8.12
C SER A 31 -39.60 -14.11 -9.56
N HIS A 32 -39.52 -14.97 -10.57
CA HIS A 32 -40.57 -15.52 -11.45
C HIS A 32 -40.68 -14.81 -12.82
N GLN A 33 -41.03 -15.62 -13.84
CA GLN A 33 -41.36 -15.38 -15.27
C GLN A 33 -40.16 -15.28 -16.23
N GLN A 34 -39.86 -16.23 -17.14
CA GLN A 34 -40.61 -17.14 -18.05
C GLN A 34 -40.88 -16.54 -19.45
N GLN A 35 -40.38 -17.27 -20.47
CA GLN A 35 -40.68 -17.24 -21.92
C GLN A 35 -40.29 -15.96 -22.70
N ASP A 36 -39.71 -16.01 -23.90
CA ASP A 36 -40.06 -16.88 -25.02
C ASP A 36 -38.90 -17.17 -26.00
N THR A 37 -39.06 -18.31 -26.66
CA THR A 37 -38.27 -18.84 -27.77
C THR A 37 -38.62 -18.11 -29.07
N GLN A 38 -37.65 -17.70 -29.89
CA GLN A 38 -37.85 -17.71 -31.34
C GLN A 38 -36.53 -17.78 -32.13
N GLN A 39 -36.39 -18.93 -32.77
CA GLN A 39 -35.46 -19.30 -33.82
C GLN A 39 -35.95 -18.71 -35.14
N THR A 40 -35.05 -18.08 -35.90
CA THR A 40 -35.23 -17.89 -37.34
C THR A 40 -33.88 -17.99 -38.03
N GLU A 41 -33.61 -19.18 -38.59
CA GLU A 41 -32.72 -19.37 -39.72
C GLU A 41 -33.27 -18.62 -40.93
N SER A 42 -32.40 -17.94 -41.69
CA SER A 42 -32.62 -17.75 -43.11
C SER A 42 -31.29 -17.73 -43.83
N THR A 43 -31.28 -18.44 -44.95
CA THR A 43 -30.14 -18.99 -45.68
C THR A 43 -29.79 -18.13 -46.90
N GLN A 44 -28.51 -18.20 -47.28
CA GLN A 44 -27.93 -18.14 -48.66
C GLN A 44 -27.38 -16.83 -49.25
N ALA A 45 -26.04 -16.89 -49.40
CA ALA A 45 -25.24 -16.76 -50.63
C ALA A 45 -24.99 -15.37 -51.25
N SER A 46 -23.71 -14.99 -51.31
CA SER A 46 -22.92 -15.09 -52.56
C SER A 46 -21.42 -14.87 -52.31
N ASP A 47 -20.63 -15.56 -53.12
CA ASP A 47 -19.20 -15.81 -53.07
C ASP A 47 -18.36 -14.69 -53.71
N SER A 48 -17.04 -14.75 -53.47
CA SER A 48 -15.92 -14.08 -54.17
C SER A 48 -15.46 -12.70 -53.69
N ALA A 49 -14.35 -12.68 -52.94
CA ALA A 49 -13.04 -12.27 -53.47
C ALA A 49 -12.01 -12.13 -52.34
N LEU A 50 -10.93 -12.90 -52.44
CA LEU A 50 -9.71 -12.80 -51.65
C LEU A 50 -9.08 -11.42 -51.81
N GLU A 51 -8.82 -10.71 -50.71
CA GLU A 51 -7.67 -9.82 -50.56
C GLU A 51 -7.20 -9.86 -49.09
N GLN A 52 -5.92 -10.16 -48.95
CA GLN A 52 -5.13 -10.47 -47.78
C GLN A 52 -5.19 -9.38 -46.69
N LYS A 53 -5.96 -9.61 -45.62
CA LYS A 53 -5.92 -8.78 -44.40
C LYS A 53 -4.81 -9.30 -43.50
N SER A 54 -3.74 -8.50 -43.33
CA SER A 54 -2.74 -8.71 -42.30
C SER A 54 -3.43 -8.94 -40.95
N GLU A 55 -3.25 -10.14 -40.41
CA GLU A 55 -3.69 -10.54 -39.09
C GLU A 55 -2.84 -9.81 -38.05
N VAL A 56 -3.26 -8.59 -37.68
CA VAL A 56 -2.91 -8.05 -36.38
C VAL A 56 -3.72 -8.87 -35.37
N PRO A 57 -3.10 -9.54 -34.39
CA PRO A 57 -3.87 -10.18 -33.33
C PRO A 57 -4.55 -9.05 -32.55
N HIS A 58 -5.81 -8.81 -32.86
CA HIS A 58 -6.70 -8.07 -31.97
C HIS A 58 -6.81 -8.92 -30.71
N LYS A 59 -6.01 -8.59 -29.69
CA LYS A 59 -6.29 -8.97 -28.30
C LYS A 59 -7.66 -8.40 -27.99
N SER A 60 -8.68 -9.25 -28.10
CA SER A 60 -10.07 -8.91 -27.84
C SER A 60 -10.19 -8.33 -26.43
N ALA A 61 -10.96 -7.25 -26.32
CA ALA A 61 -11.24 -6.58 -25.06
C ALA A 61 -11.95 -7.47 -24.01
N GLU A 62 -12.36 -8.70 -24.37
CA GLU A 62 -12.90 -9.70 -23.46
C GLU A 62 -11.86 -10.38 -22.56
N ASP A 63 -10.57 -10.43 -22.93
CA ASP A 63 -9.50 -10.93 -22.04
C ASP A 63 -9.07 -9.87 -21.00
N LEU A 64 -9.60 -8.64 -21.12
CA LEU A 64 -9.19 -7.47 -20.35
C LEU A 64 -10.09 -7.14 -19.14
N LYS A 65 -11.20 -7.85 -18.92
CA LYS A 65 -12.19 -7.44 -17.88
C LYS A 65 -12.29 -8.34 -16.64
N SER A 66 -11.92 -9.62 -16.71
CA SER A 66 -11.89 -10.50 -15.52
C SER A 66 -10.48 -10.93 -15.11
N GLY A 67 -9.57 -11.15 -16.08
CA GLY A 67 -8.18 -11.54 -15.84
C GLY A 67 -7.35 -10.44 -15.17
N ASN A 68 -7.56 -9.17 -15.55
CA ASN A 68 -6.80 -8.05 -15.00
C ASN A 68 -7.09 -7.82 -13.51
N LEU A 69 -8.36 -7.91 -13.10
CA LEU A 69 -8.77 -7.72 -11.71
C LEU A 69 -8.23 -8.82 -10.78
N PHE A 70 -8.17 -10.07 -11.27
CA PHE A 70 -7.56 -11.16 -10.51
C PHE A 70 -6.08 -10.89 -10.25
N TYR A 71 -5.32 -10.49 -11.27
CA TYR A 71 -3.91 -10.15 -11.10
C TYR A 71 -3.70 -8.94 -10.20
N ILE A 72 -4.53 -7.90 -10.31
CA ILE A 72 -4.50 -6.75 -9.41
C ILE A 72 -4.71 -7.19 -7.95
N ALA A 73 -5.75 -7.96 -7.66
CA ALA A 73 -6.05 -8.41 -6.29
C ALA A 73 -4.93 -9.29 -5.72
N ARG A 74 -4.41 -10.22 -6.55
CA ARG A 74 -3.29 -11.09 -6.20
C ARG A 74 -2.02 -10.27 -5.92
N ASP A 75 -1.72 -9.30 -6.75
CA ASP A 75 -0.52 -8.47 -6.66
C ASP A 75 -0.59 -7.53 -5.47
N VAL A 76 -1.76 -6.96 -5.18
CA VAL A 76 -2.01 -6.18 -3.96
C VAL A 76 -1.79 -7.05 -2.72
N ALA A 77 -2.23 -8.31 -2.74
CA ALA A 77 -1.98 -9.24 -1.64
C ALA A 77 -0.49 -9.59 -1.51
N ASP A 78 0.24 -9.78 -2.62
CA ASP A 78 1.68 -10.06 -2.60
C ASP A 78 2.49 -8.86 -2.07
N VAL A 79 2.13 -7.64 -2.51
CA VAL A 79 2.68 -6.39 -1.96
C VAL A 79 2.46 -6.35 -0.45
N GLN A 80 1.23 -6.55 0.03
CA GLN A 80 0.93 -6.53 1.46
C GLN A 80 1.70 -7.61 2.24
N LEU A 81 1.74 -8.84 1.73
CA LEU A 81 2.44 -9.95 2.37
C LEU A 81 3.94 -9.73 2.48
N LYS A 82 4.60 -9.22 1.44
CA LYS A 82 6.06 -9.05 1.45
C LYS A 82 6.51 -7.74 2.08
N THR A 83 5.64 -6.73 2.12
CA THR A 83 6.04 -5.37 2.53
C THR A 83 5.32 -4.85 3.77
N GLY A 84 4.27 -5.52 4.25
CA GLY A 84 3.48 -5.09 5.41
C GLY A 84 4.31 -4.76 6.64
N ASP A 85 5.23 -5.66 7.02
CA ASP A 85 6.15 -5.44 8.15
C ASP A 85 7.00 -4.18 7.99
N TYR A 86 7.40 -3.83 6.76
CA TYR A 86 8.17 -2.61 6.52
C TYR A 86 7.31 -1.36 6.65
N ILE A 87 6.03 -1.41 6.28
CA ILE A 87 5.11 -0.28 6.48
C ILE A 87 4.99 0.03 7.98
N GLU A 88 4.81 -1.01 8.81
CA GLU A 88 4.73 -0.86 10.27
C GLU A 88 6.04 -0.33 10.84
N LYS A 89 7.19 -0.89 10.44
CA LYS A 89 8.51 -0.41 10.89
C LYS A 89 8.77 1.02 10.48
N LEU A 90 8.41 1.40 9.24
CA LEU A 90 8.57 2.77 8.76
C LEU A 90 7.72 3.76 9.54
N GLN A 91 6.48 3.40 9.90
CA GLN A 91 5.63 4.22 10.77
C GLN A 91 6.23 4.35 12.17
N GLN A 92 6.68 3.24 12.76
CA GLN A 92 7.30 3.24 14.08
C GLN A 92 8.57 4.12 14.08
N THR A 93 9.46 3.90 13.12
CA THR A 93 10.72 4.66 13.06
C THR A 93 10.49 6.13 12.75
N GLN A 94 9.45 6.48 11.98
CA GLN A 94 9.05 7.88 11.80
C GLN A 94 8.61 8.53 13.13
N SER A 95 7.86 7.81 13.96
CA SER A 95 7.46 8.29 15.30
C SER A 95 8.65 8.42 16.24
N ASP A 96 9.52 7.40 16.27
CA ASP A 96 10.76 7.42 17.06
C ASP A 96 11.65 8.60 16.65
N LEU A 97 11.68 8.91 15.35
CA LEU A 97 12.50 9.97 14.80
C LEU A 97 12.00 11.35 15.23
N GLN A 98 10.68 11.54 15.24
CA GLN A 98 10.05 12.75 15.78
C GLN A 98 10.36 12.91 17.27
N GLN A 99 10.26 11.83 18.06
CA GLN A 99 10.58 11.85 19.48
C GLN A 99 12.07 12.17 19.72
N ALA A 100 12.96 11.59 18.93
CA ALA A 100 14.40 11.84 19.05
C ALA A 100 14.75 13.31 18.81
N VAL A 101 14.16 13.94 17.79
CA VAL A 101 14.32 15.38 17.53
C VAL A 101 13.81 16.23 18.71
N GLN A 102 12.61 15.92 19.23
CA GLN A 102 12.01 16.67 20.33
C GLN A 102 12.83 16.55 21.63
N SER A 103 13.37 15.36 21.90
CA SER A 103 14.22 15.10 23.09
C SER A 103 15.60 15.76 23.01
N LYS A 104 16.02 16.20 21.82
CA LYS A 104 17.34 16.76 21.53
C LYS A 104 18.50 15.82 21.90
N ASP A 105 18.26 14.52 21.84
CA ASP A 105 19.29 13.51 22.05
C ASP A 105 19.94 13.13 20.72
N HIS A 106 21.18 13.57 20.51
CA HIS A 106 21.92 13.30 19.28
C HIS A 106 22.23 11.81 19.06
N VAL A 107 22.42 11.03 20.13
CA VAL A 107 22.75 9.60 20.03
C VAL A 107 21.51 8.83 19.58
N VAL A 108 20.37 9.09 20.23
CA VAL A 108 19.10 8.49 19.84
C VAL A 108 18.72 8.92 18.42
N LEU A 109 18.82 10.20 18.10
CA LEU A 109 18.53 10.72 16.76
C LEU A 109 19.39 10.05 15.68
N GLN A 110 20.70 9.92 15.91
CA GLN A 110 21.59 9.29 14.96
C GLN A 110 21.23 7.81 14.75
N GLN A 111 20.84 7.11 15.81
CA GLN A 111 20.38 5.73 15.72
C GLN A 111 19.08 5.62 14.93
N THR A 112 18.08 6.45 15.24
CA THR A 112 16.79 6.41 14.56
C THR A 112 16.89 6.81 13.09
N VAL A 113 17.78 7.74 12.72
CA VAL A 113 18.08 8.06 11.31
C VAL A 113 18.63 6.85 10.56
N LYS A 114 19.56 6.10 11.17
CA LYS A 114 20.10 4.86 10.58
C LYS A 114 19.02 3.81 10.45
N ASP A 115 18.16 3.67 11.45
CA ASP A 115 17.05 2.74 11.41
C ASP A 115 16.07 3.10 10.29
N LEU A 116 15.71 4.38 10.11
CA LEU A 116 14.82 4.81 9.04
C LEU A 116 15.41 4.47 7.66
N SER A 117 16.70 4.79 7.47
CA SER A 117 17.41 4.48 6.23
C SER A 117 17.43 2.96 5.95
N ARG A 118 17.70 2.15 6.97
CA ARG A 118 17.70 0.69 6.89
C ARG A 118 16.32 0.13 6.53
N GLU A 119 15.26 0.63 7.15
CA GLU A 119 13.90 0.17 6.86
C GLU A 119 13.44 0.59 5.46
N LEU A 120 13.79 1.79 4.99
CA LEU A 120 13.51 2.23 3.62
C LEU A 120 14.24 1.38 2.57
N GLN A 121 15.50 1.03 2.82
CA GLN A 121 16.27 0.13 1.95
C GLN A 121 15.70 -1.30 1.93
N GLY A 122 15.30 -1.81 3.10
CA GLY A 122 14.63 -3.10 3.22
C GLY A 122 13.29 -3.12 2.49
N PHE A 123 12.51 -2.05 2.61
CA PHE A 123 11.25 -1.87 1.90
C PHE A 123 11.46 -1.84 0.37
N ASN A 124 12.45 -1.10 -0.13
CA ASN A 124 12.83 -1.11 -1.55
C ASN A 124 13.20 -2.52 -2.02
N THR A 125 14.00 -3.24 -1.23
CA THR A 125 14.41 -4.62 -1.57
C THR A 125 13.21 -5.55 -1.65
N ALA A 126 12.28 -5.45 -0.70
CA ALA A 126 11.04 -6.22 -0.70
C ALA A 126 10.17 -5.91 -1.93
N LEU A 127 10.01 -4.64 -2.27
CA LEU A 127 9.27 -4.19 -3.47
C LEU A 127 9.89 -4.72 -4.77
N ILE A 128 11.22 -4.63 -4.91
CA ILE A 128 11.94 -5.12 -6.09
C ILE A 128 11.79 -6.65 -6.24
N SER A 129 11.65 -7.37 -5.13
CA SER A 129 11.51 -8.84 -5.13
C SER A 129 10.14 -9.36 -5.56
N LEU A 130 9.14 -8.49 -5.73
CA LEU A 130 7.77 -8.86 -6.12
C LEU A 130 7.73 -9.35 -7.59
N ASP A 131 7.02 -10.45 -7.83
CA ASP A 131 6.70 -10.96 -9.19
C ASP A 131 5.29 -10.52 -9.62
N LEU A 132 5.15 -9.22 -9.84
CA LEU A 132 3.90 -8.58 -10.23
C LEU A 132 3.52 -8.93 -11.68
N LYS A 133 2.22 -9.14 -11.93
CA LYS A 133 1.64 -9.41 -13.26
C LYS A 133 0.77 -8.25 -13.74
N SER A 134 0.19 -7.46 -12.83
CA SER A 134 -0.53 -6.23 -13.13
C SER A 134 0.45 -5.09 -13.40
N GLN A 135 0.23 -4.40 -14.53
CA GLN A 135 1.01 -3.22 -14.90
C GLN A 135 0.68 -2.02 -14.00
N GLU A 136 -0.55 -1.95 -13.51
CA GLU A 136 -1.02 -0.93 -12.58
C GLU A 136 -0.26 -1.03 -11.25
N ILE A 137 -0.15 -2.24 -10.69
CA ILE A 137 0.57 -2.45 -9.43
C ILE A 137 2.08 -2.29 -9.63
N ASP A 138 2.62 -2.69 -10.79
CA ASP A 138 4.02 -2.40 -11.12
C ASP A 138 4.29 -0.89 -11.23
N GLY A 139 3.40 -0.13 -11.87
CA GLY A 139 3.49 1.33 -11.93
C GLY A 139 3.52 1.97 -10.54
N LEU A 140 2.63 1.52 -9.64
CA LEU A 140 2.64 1.95 -8.24
C LEU A 140 3.96 1.59 -7.54
N ARG A 141 4.46 0.35 -7.74
CA ARG A 141 5.76 -0.08 -7.21
C ARG A 141 6.87 0.88 -7.64
N GLN A 142 6.94 1.25 -8.93
CA GLN A 142 7.97 2.18 -9.41
C GLN A 142 7.86 3.57 -8.77
N GLN A 143 6.64 4.09 -8.59
CA GLN A 143 6.42 5.37 -7.92
C GLN A 143 6.86 5.34 -6.45
N VAL A 144 6.54 4.26 -5.74
CA VAL A 144 6.95 4.04 -4.35
C VAL A 144 8.48 3.95 -4.25
N LEU A 145 9.12 3.16 -5.11
CA LEU A 145 10.59 3.05 -5.17
C LEU A 145 11.25 4.41 -5.41
N GLN A 146 10.73 5.19 -6.35
CA GLN A 146 11.24 6.54 -6.63
C GLN A 146 11.07 7.45 -5.42
N SER A 147 9.91 7.45 -4.78
CA SER A 147 9.65 8.28 -3.59
C SER A 147 10.56 7.90 -2.42
N ASN A 148 10.75 6.60 -2.18
CA ASN A 148 11.71 6.12 -1.18
C ASN A 148 13.15 6.54 -1.50
N GLN A 149 13.55 6.47 -2.78
CA GLN A 149 14.89 6.88 -3.16
C GLN A 149 15.11 8.39 -2.97
N GLN A 150 14.10 9.21 -3.23
CA GLN A 150 14.14 10.64 -2.92
C GLN A 150 14.37 10.88 -1.43
N LEU A 151 13.64 10.15 -0.58
CA LEU A 151 13.77 10.24 0.87
C LEU A 151 15.17 9.79 1.34
N LEU A 152 15.65 8.64 0.85
CA LEU A 152 17.00 8.12 1.14
C LEU A 152 18.11 9.09 0.72
N ASN A 153 17.89 9.89 -0.32
CA ASN A 153 18.83 10.90 -0.79
C ASN A 153 18.75 12.23 -0.02
N SER A 154 17.84 12.36 0.94
CA SER A 154 17.78 13.55 1.79
C SER A 154 19.06 13.71 2.62
N ALA A 155 19.44 14.96 2.90
CA ALA A 155 20.70 15.27 3.60
C ALA A 155 20.82 14.60 4.98
N LEU A 156 19.69 14.34 5.65
CA LEU A 156 19.68 13.68 6.94
C LEU A 156 19.93 12.17 6.82
N LEU A 157 19.41 11.51 5.77
CA LEU A 157 19.45 10.06 5.62
C LEU A 157 20.63 9.55 4.80
N ASN A 158 21.20 10.38 3.93
CA ASN A 158 22.32 10.03 3.06
C ASN A 158 23.70 10.16 3.75
N GLY A 159 23.74 10.74 4.95
CA GLY A 159 24.98 10.93 5.72
C GLY A 159 25.76 12.22 5.42
N ASP A 160 25.26 13.09 4.54
CA ASP A 160 25.87 14.39 4.26
C ASP A 160 25.76 15.35 5.46
N LEU A 161 24.75 15.14 6.32
CA LEU A 161 24.57 15.88 7.55
C LEU A 161 25.23 15.15 8.74
N ASP A 162 26.30 15.72 9.27
CA ASP A 162 26.88 15.26 10.55
C ASP A 162 25.99 15.72 11.72
N ILE A 163 25.06 14.85 12.13
CA ILE A 163 24.09 15.09 13.21
C ILE A 163 24.76 15.55 14.51
N SER A 164 26.01 15.13 14.78
CA SER A 164 26.73 15.50 16.00
C SER A 164 27.28 16.93 16.00
N LYS A 165 27.37 17.56 14.81
CA LYS A 165 27.98 18.88 14.61
C LYS A 165 26.98 19.94 14.13
N VAL A 166 25.74 19.55 13.88
CA VAL A 166 24.71 20.42 13.29
C VAL A 166 23.70 20.86 14.34
N ASP A 167 23.30 22.14 14.26
CA ASP A 167 22.25 22.73 15.09
C ASP A 167 20.92 21.98 14.92
N PHE A 168 20.26 21.65 16.04
CA PHE A 168 18.95 21.01 16.05
C PHE A 168 17.89 21.74 15.21
N LYS A 169 17.95 23.06 15.09
CA LYS A 169 17.04 23.82 14.23
C LYS A 169 17.16 23.43 12.76
N LYS A 170 18.38 23.13 12.28
CA LYS A 170 18.60 22.63 10.92
C LYS A 170 18.11 21.20 10.77
N ILE A 171 18.28 20.38 11.81
CA ILE A 171 17.74 19.01 11.85
C ILE A 171 16.20 19.04 11.79
N GLU A 172 15.55 19.89 12.58
CA GLU A 172 14.08 20.09 12.57
C GLU A 172 13.57 20.50 11.18
N GLN A 173 14.29 21.39 10.49
CA GLN A 173 13.93 21.77 9.12
C GLN A 173 13.99 20.60 8.14
N GLN A 174 15.05 19.78 8.21
CA GLN A 174 15.14 18.56 7.40
C GLN A 174 14.06 17.54 7.78
N MET A 175 13.69 17.49 9.06
CA MET A 175 12.65 16.60 9.57
C MET A 175 11.27 16.91 8.99
N ASN A 176 10.93 18.19 8.82
CA ASN A 176 9.66 18.58 8.21
C ASN A 176 9.53 18.06 6.77
N ASN A 177 10.63 18.07 6.00
CA ASN A 177 10.64 17.52 4.66
C ASN A 177 10.43 16.00 4.69
N ILE A 178 11.13 15.30 5.59
CA ILE A 178 10.98 13.84 5.79
C ILE A 178 9.54 13.48 6.15
N GLN A 179 8.87 14.26 7.01
CA GLN A 179 7.47 14.01 7.37
C GLN A 179 6.54 14.12 6.15
N MET A 180 6.75 15.12 5.29
CA MET A 180 5.96 15.30 4.07
C MET A 180 6.21 14.18 3.07
N ASP A 181 7.48 13.77 2.90
CA ASP A 181 7.85 12.68 1.99
C ASP A 181 7.33 11.32 2.50
N MET A 182 7.34 11.09 3.81
CA MET A 182 6.73 9.91 4.43
C MET A 182 5.20 9.91 4.30
N LEU A 183 4.54 11.07 4.40
CA LEU A 183 3.10 11.17 4.16
C LEU A 183 2.77 10.88 2.69
N LYS A 184 3.57 11.39 1.75
CA LYS A 184 3.45 11.09 0.33
C LYS A 184 3.62 9.59 0.08
N LEU A 185 4.64 8.97 0.67
CA LEU A 185 4.86 7.53 0.58
C LEU A 185 3.66 6.74 1.11
N ALA A 186 3.15 7.10 2.29
CA ALA A 186 1.97 6.46 2.86
C ALA A 186 0.74 6.59 1.96
N SER A 187 0.55 7.76 1.31
CA SER A 187 -0.57 7.97 0.40
C SER A 187 -0.52 7.07 -0.84
N MET A 188 0.67 6.66 -1.30
CA MET A 188 0.82 5.70 -2.39
C MET A 188 0.51 4.25 -1.98
N MET A 189 0.63 3.94 -0.69
CA MET A 189 0.41 2.60 -0.14
C MET A 189 -1.05 2.35 0.26
N ILE A 190 -1.85 3.41 0.41
CA ILE A 190 -3.28 3.29 0.68
C ILE A 190 -3.99 3.09 -0.66
N PRO A 191 -4.77 2.00 -0.85
CA PRO A 191 -5.55 1.81 -2.06
C PRO A 191 -6.51 2.98 -2.27
N ASN A 192 -6.23 3.85 -3.25
CA ASN A 192 -7.13 4.95 -3.60
C ASN A 192 -8.43 4.36 -4.14
N SER A 193 -9.47 4.35 -3.30
CA SER A 193 -10.83 3.93 -3.67
C SER A 193 -11.58 5.01 -4.47
N LYS A 194 -10.89 6.08 -4.92
CA LYS A 194 -11.52 7.31 -5.44
C LYS A 194 -11.50 7.48 -6.96
N ASP A 195 -10.79 6.63 -7.71
CA ASP A 195 -10.68 6.81 -9.17
C ASP A 195 -11.76 6.08 -9.98
N THR A 196 -12.66 5.31 -9.34
CA THR A 196 -13.76 4.61 -10.04
C THR A 196 -15.07 5.39 -10.11
N ALA A 197 -15.15 6.62 -9.58
CA ALA A 197 -16.40 7.38 -9.50
C ALA A 197 -16.54 8.50 -10.55
N SER A 198 -15.62 8.64 -11.52
CA SER A 198 -15.64 9.74 -12.49
C SER A 198 -15.97 9.32 -13.94
N SER A 199 -16.45 8.11 -14.17
CA SER A 199 -16.86 7.65 -15.52
C SER A 199 -18.37 7.49 -15.72
N GLU A 200 -19.20 7.99 -14.79
CA GLU A 200 -20.66 8.06 -14.94
C GLU A 200 -21.13 9.52 -14.94
N GLN A 201 -20.61 10.33 -15.86
CA GLN A 201 -21.33 11.50 -16.33
C GLN A 201 -20.78 11.90 -17.71
N SER A 202 -21.27 11.23 -18.74
CA SER A 202 -21.17 11.69 -20.12
C SER A 202 -22.47 11.44 -20.85
#